data_AF-A0AAR2LDW0-F1
#
_entry.id   AF-A0AAR2LDW0-F1
#
_cell.length_a   1.000
_cell.length_b   1.000
_cell.length_c   1.000
_cell.angle_alpha   90.00
_cell.angle_beta   90.00
_cell.angle_gamma   90.00
#
_symmetry.space_group_name_H-M   'P 1'
#
loop_
_entity.id
_entity.type
_entity.pdbx_description
1 polymer ?
#
loop_
_entity_poly.entity_id
_entity_poly.type
_entity_poly.pdbx_seq_one_letter_code
_entity_poly.pdbx_strand_id
1 'polypeptide(L)'
;MQSWYNVLSPTYKQRNEDFRKIFKKLPDTERLIVDYSCALQKDILLQGRLYLSENWICFYSNIFRWETTITILLKDVTSLTKEKTAKLIPNAIQICTEQDKHFFTSFGARDRSYMMIFRLWQNALMDKVSLSCCY
;
A
#
# COMPACT_ATOMS: atom_id res chain seq x y z
N MET A 1 -11.54 2.48 32.38
CA MET A 1 -11.56 3.60 31.41
C MET A 1 -10.72 3.31 30.13
N GLN A 2 -10.42 2.05 29.78
CA GLN A 2 -9.52 1.69 28.66
C GLN A 2 -10.23 1.07 27.44
N SER A 3 -11.52 0.72 27.53
CA SER A 3 -12.20 -0.11 26.52
C SER A 3 -12.51 0.65 25.22
N TRP A 4 -12.82 1.94 25.27
CA TRP A 4 -13.20 2.72 24.09
C TRP A 4 -11.99 3.17 23.25
N TYR A 5 -10.80 3.38 23.85
CA TYR A 5 -9.58 3.73 23.10
C TYR A 5 -9.09 2.61 22.18
N ASN A 6 -9.18 1.36 22.62
CA ASN A 6 -8.82 0.18 21.81
C ASN A 6 -9.78 -0.03 20.63
N VAL A 7 -11.01 0.48 20.70
CA VAL A 7 -11.99 0.47 19.60
C VAL A 7 -11.73 1.60 18.61
N LEU A 8 -11.17 2.74 19.05
CA LEU A 8 -10.90 3.92 18.22
C LEU A 8 -9.56 3.87 17.47
N SER A 9 -8.60 3.07 17.93
CA SER A 9 -7.34 2.85 17.21
C SER A 9 -6.94 1.38 17.30
N PRO A 10 -7.21 0.57 16.27
CA PRO A 10 -6.77 -0.82 16.26
C PRO A 10 -5.26 -0.87 16.43
N THR A 11 -4.82 -1.64 17.42
CA THR A 11 -3.39 -1.82 17.72
C THR A 11 -2.67 -2.38 16.49
N TYR A 12 -1.38 -2.08 16.36
CA TYR A 12 -0.54 -2.60 15.26
C TYR A 12 -0.67 -4.13 15.10
N LYS A 13 -0.78 -4.86 16.23
CA LYS A 13 -0.99 -6.31 16.24
C LYS A 13 -2.29 -6.70 15.53
N GLN A 14 -3.40 -6.03 15.84
CA GLN A 14 -4.70 -6.32 15.24
C GLN A 14 -4.71 -6.00 13.74
N ARG A 15 -4.10 -4.89 13.32
CA ARG A 15 -3.97 -4.56 11.90
C ARG A 15 -3.13 -5.57 11.13
N ASN A 16 -2.06 -6.09 11.74
CA ASN A 16 -1.24 -7.13 11.12
C ASN A 16 -1.99 -8.47 11.02
N GLU A 17 -2.80 -8.82 12.01
CA GLU A 17 -3.68 -10.00 11.94
C GLU A 17 -4.73 -9.85 10.82
N ASP A 18 -5.35 -8.69 10.71
CA ASP A 18 -6.33 -8.40 9.66
C ASP A 18 -5.67 -8.40 8.27
N PHE A 19 -4.49 -7.81 8.14
CA PHE A 19 -3.68 -7.88 6.93
C PHE A 19 -3.42 -9.33 6.49
N ARG A 20 -3.02 -10.21 7.42
CA ARG A 20 -2.80 -11.64 7.11
C ARG A 20 -4.08 -12.37 6.74
N LYS A 21 -5.23 -12.02 7.35
CA LYS A 21 -6.54 -12.60 6.99
C LYS A 21 -6.99 -12.19 5.60
N ILE A 22 -6.73 -10.94 5.20
CA ILE A 22 -7.09 -10.40 3.88
C ILE A 22 -6.17 -10.97 2.81
N PHE A 23 -4.85 -10.94 3.04
CA PHE A 23 -3.83 -11.29 2.06
C PHE A 23 -3.21 -12.67 2.33
N LYS A 24 -4.04 -13.71 2.36
CA LYS A 24 -3.62 -15.11 2.60
C LYS A 24 -2.62 -15.67 1.58
N LYS A 25 -2.46 -15.00 0.44
CA LYS A 25 -1.54 -15.40 -0.64
C LYS A 25 -0.12 -14.90 -0.43
N LEU A 26 0.11 -14.01 0.54
CA LEU A 26 1.44 -13.50 0.83
C LEU A 26 2.24 -14.50 1.66
N PRO A 27 3.59 -14.51 1.55
CA PRO A 27 4.44 -15.33 2.40
C PRO A 27 4.27 -15.02 3.89
N ASP A 28 4.33 -16.05 4.75
CA ASP A 28 4.21 -15.89 6.22
C ASP A 28 5.33 -15.04 6.84
N THR A 29 6.44 -14.87 6.11
CA THR A 29 7.56 -14.00 6.47
C THR A 29 7.22 -12.52 6.35
N GLU A 30 6.21 -12.16 5.56
CA GLU A 30 5.81 -10.76 5.38
C GLU A 30 5.21 -10.19 6.67
N ARG A 31 5.62 -8.97 6.97
CA ARG A 31 5.14 -8.19 8.11
C ARG A 31 4.56 -6.89 7.60
N LEU A 32 3.39 -6.52 8.14
CA LEU A 32 2.82 -5.20 7.90
C LEU A 32 3.73 -4.15 8.50
N ILE A 33 4.22 -3.21 7.71
CA ILE A 33 5.02 -2.07 8.19
C ILE A 33 4.08 -0.93 8.57
N VAL A 34 3.19 -0.57 7.66
CA VAL A 34 2.27 0.55 7.83
C VAL A 34 1.07 0.39 6.92
N ASP A 35 -0.04 0.99 7.30
CA ASP A 35 -1.25 1.07 6.49
C ASP A 35 -1.74 2.52 6.35
N TYR A 36 -2.29 2.84 5.18
CA TYR A 36 -2.81 4.16 4.81
C TYR A 36 -4.25 4.02 4.32
N SER A 37 -5.15 4.86 4.86
CA SER A 37 -6.46 5.06 4.24
C SER A 37 -6.28 5.78 2.91
N CYS A 38 -6.81 5.22 1.83
CA CYS A 38 -6.77 5.82 0.49
C CYS A 38 -7.94 5.30 -0.34
N ALA A 39 -8.11 5.83 -1.55
CA ALA A 39 -9.02 5.27 -2.54
C ALA A 39 -8.24 4.89 -3.80
N LEU A 40 -8.67 3.84 -4.48
CA LEU A 40 -8.16 3.51 -5.80
C LEU A 40 -9.09 4.12 -6.86
N GLN A 41 -8.54 4.93 -7.76
CA GLN A 41 -9.26 5.44 -8.91
C GLN A 41 -9.25 4.40 -10.03
N LYS A 42 -10.42 3.81 -10.30
CA LYS A 42 -10.73 3.06 -11.53
C LYS A 42 -11.87 3.78 -12.26
N ASP A 43 -12.84 3.04 -12.81
CA ASP A 43 -14.11 3.62 -13.32
C ASP A 43 -14.88 4.35 -12.21
N ILE A 44 -14.73 3.88 -10.97
CA ILE A 44 -15.22 4.52 -9.75
C ILE A 44 -14.10 4.66 -8.71
N LEU A 45 -14.32 5.52 -7.71
CA LEU A 45 -13.44 5.63 -6.55
C LEU A 45 -13.71 4.49 -5.57
N LEU A 46 -12.79 3.53 -5.49
CA LEU A 46 -12.86 2.43 -4.56
C LEU A 46 -12.19 2.84 -3.25
N GLN A 47 -12.98 3.23 -2.26
CA GLN A 47 -12.44 3.58 -0.94
C GLN A 47 -11.92 2.32 -0.23
N GLY A 48 -10.69 2.38 0.28
CA GLY A 48 -10.03 1.23 0.86
C GLY A 48 -8.83 1.59 1.74
N ARG A 49 -7.92 0.63 1.89
CA ARG A 49 -6.66 0.81 2.61
C ARG A 49 -5.51 0.23 1.81
N LEU A 50 -4.42 0.98 1.75
CA LEU A 50 -3.13 0.51 1.26
C LEU A 50 -2.32 -0.01 2.45
N TYR A 51 -1.81 -1.22 2.35
CA TYR A 51 -0.96 -1.89 3.30
C TYR A 51 0.43 -2.02 2.68
N LEU A 52 1.45 -1.60 3.40
CA LEU A 52 2.84 -1.77 3.00
C LEU A 52 3.48 -2.82 3.88
N SER A 53 4.12 -3.79 3.23
CA SER A 53 4.97 -4.79 3.86
C SER A 53 6.43 -4.59 3.43
N GLU A 54 7.33 -5.46 3.88
CA GLU A 54 8.75 -5.41 3.53
C GLU A 54 8.94 -5.49 2.01
N ASN A 55 8.21 -6.40 1.33
CA ASN A 55 8.37 -6.60 -0.10
C ASN A 55 7.15 -6.23 -0.94
N TRP A 56 5.97 -6.06 -0.35
CA TRP A 56 4.73 -5.88 -1.09
C TRP A 56 3.99 -4.59 -0.76
N ILE A 57 3.40 -4.00 -1.80
CA ILE A 57 2.34 -3.00 -1.72
C ILE A 57 1.02 -3.72 -1.96
N CYS A 58 0.13 -3.67 -0.97
CA CYS A 58 -1.15 -4.35 -1.03
C CYS A 58 -2.28 -3.34 -0.86
N PHE A 59 -3.37 -3.47 -1.61
CA PHE A 59 -4.56 -2.64 -1.45
C PHE A 59 -5.78 -3.52 -1.26
N TYR A 60 -6.64 -3.14 -0.33
CA TYR A 60 -7.92 -3.79 -0.11
C TYR A 60 -9.04 -2.74 -0.03
N SER A 61 -10.11 -3.00 -0.76
CA SER A 61 -11.35 -2.24 -0.71
C SER A 61 -12.52 -3.20 -0.64
N ASN A 62 -13.54 -2.83 0.13
CA ASN A 62 -14.81 -3.52 0.17
C ASN A 62 -15.92 -2.46 0.11
N ILE A 63 -16.48 -2.29 -1.08
CA ILE A 63 -17.53 -1.32 -1.37
C ILE A 63 -18.72 -2.09 -1.93
N PHE A 64 -19.92 -1.90 -1.37
CA PHE A 64 -21.14 -2.63 -1.76
C PHE A 64 -21.00 -4.17 -1.77
N ARG A 65 -20.21 -4.76 -0.85
CA ARG A 65 -19.85 -6.20 -0.78
C ARG A 65 -18.96 -6.69 -1.92
N TRP A 66 -18.41 -5.79 -2.72
CA TRP A 66 -17.45 -6.13 -3.77
C TRP A 66 -16.05 -5.95 -3.21
N GLU A 67 -15.39 -7.07 -2.99
CA GLU A 67 -14.02 -7.10 -2.49
C GLU A 67 -13.03 -6.95 -3.64
N THR A 68 -12.18 -5.93 -3.56
CA THR A 68 -11.09 -5.71 -4.51
C THR A 68 -9.78 -5.76 -3.75
N THR A 69 -8.93 -6.72 -4.11
CA THR A 69 -7.56 -6.84 -3.61
C THR A 69 -6.56 -6.61 -4.73
N ILE A 70 -5.52 -5.81 -4.48
CA ILE A 70 -4.36 -5.66 -5.35
C ILE A 70 -3.12 -6.00 -4.54
N THR A 71 -2.21 -6.77 -5.12
CA THR A 71 -0.92 -7.13 -4.51
C THR A 71 0.16 -6.89 -5.54
N ILE A 72 1.02 -5.91 -5.28
CA ILE A 72 2.13 -5.51 -6.16
C ILE A 72 3.41 -5.76 -5.38
N LEU A 73 4.33 -6.50 -5.99
CA LEU A 73 5.65 -6.67 -5.41
C LEU A 73 6.47 -5.42 -5.68
N LEU A 74 7.15 -4.89 -4.66
CA LEU A 74 7.94 -3.65 -4.77
C LEU A 74 8.97 -3.73 -5.89
N LYS A 75 9.54 -4.93 -6.13
CA LYS A 75 10.50 -5.16 -7.21
C LYS A 75 9.92 -4.99 -8.62
N ASP A 76 8.61 -5.15 -8.77
CA ASP A 76 7.91 -5.06 -10.07
C ASP A 76 7.41 -3.62 -10.34
N VAL A 77 7.60 -2.70 -9.38
CA VAL A 77 7.30 -1.29 -9.55
C VAL A 77 8.33 -0.65 -10.47
N THR A 78 7.86 -0.08 -11.58
CA THR A 78 8.69 0.59 -12.60
C THR A 78 8.78 2.08 -12.36
N SER A 79 7.72 2.70 -11.84
CA SER A 79 7.72 4.12 -11.48
C SER A 79 6.72 4.44 -10.38
N LEU A 80 7.08 5.43 -9.57
CA LEU A 80 6.26 5.99 -8.50
C LEU A 80 6.20 7.50 -8.67
N THR A 81 5.01 8.08 -8.89
CA THR A 81 4.84 9.53 -9.09
C THR A 81 3.84 10.14 -8.13
N LYS A 82 4.06 11.40 -7.76
CA LYS A 82 3.10 12.22 -7.00
C LYS A 82 2.20 12.92 -7.98
N GLU A 83 0.92 12.58 -7.96
CA GLU A 83 -0.05 13.07 -8.94
C GLU A 83 -1.10 13.98 -8.29
N LYS A 84 -1.75 14.78 -9.14
CA LYS A 84 -2.89 15.62 -8.74
C LYS A 84 -4.18 15.00 -9.30
N THR A 85 -5.16 14.76 -8.44
CA THR A 85 -6.50 14.32 -8.89
C THR A 85 -7.22 15.50 -9.54
N ALA A 86 -7.70 15.32 -10.78
CA ALA A 86 -8.57 16.23 -11.52
C ALA A 86 -8.21 17.74 -11.39
N LYS A 87 -6.92 18.08 -11.51
CA LYS A 87 -6.35 19.44 -11.45
C LYS A 87 -6.57 20.24 -10.14
N LEU A 88 -7.29 19.72 -9.14
CA LEU A 88 -7.66 20.50 -7.94
C LEU A 88 -7.11 19.93 -6.61
N ILE A 89 -6.96 18.61 -6.47
CA ILE A 89 -6.57 18.00 -5.18
C ILE A 89 -5.24 17.23 -5.32
N PRO A 90 -4.15 17.70 -4.69
CA PRO A 90 -2.83 17.11 -4.81
C PRO A 90 -2.62 15.88 -3.90
N ASN A 91 -3.62 15.01 -3.75
CA ASN A 91 -3.59 13.90 -2.77
C ASN A 91 -3.52 12.52 -3.42
N ALA A 92 -2.82 12.39 -4.56
CA ALA A 92 -2.66 11.12 -5.26
C ALA A 92 -1.21 10.66 -5.39
N ILE A 93 -1.04 9.35 -5.40
CA ILE A 93 0.21 8.64 -5.67
C ILE A 93 -0.11 7.61 -6.76
N GLN A 94 0.63 7.66 -7.86
CA GLN A 94 0.52 6.68 -8.93
C GLN A 94 1.67 5.69 -8.82
N ILE A 95 1.32 4.41 -8.84
CA ILE A 95 2.25 3.28 -8.88
C ILE A 95 2.09 2.63 -10.24
N CYS A 96 3.17 2.56 -11.02
CA CYS A 96 3.18 1.82 -12.28
C CYS A 96 3.99 0.54 -12.12
N THR A 97 3.47 -0.53 -12.68
CA THR A 97 4.16 -1.79 -12.92
C THR A 97 4.40 -1.94 -14.42
N GLU A 98 5.00 -3.03 -14.87
CA GLU A 98 5.12 -3.33 -16.31
C GLU A 98 3.75 -3.55 -16.98
N GLN A 99 2.78 -4.04 -16.23
CA GLN A 99 1.47 -4.48 -16.73
C GLN A 99 0.40 -3.40 -16.54
N ASP A 100 0.38 -2.79 -15.36
CA ASP A 100 -0.72 -1.95 -14.90
C ASP A 100 -0.26 -0.63 -14.26
N LYS A 101 -1.13 0.38 -14.33
CA LYS A 101 -0.98 1.65 -13.60
C LYS A 101 -2.08 1.79 -12.57
N HIS A 102 -1.70 2.01 -11.32
CA HIS A 102 -2.61 2.14 -10.20
C HIS A 102 -2.56 3.55 -9.62
N PHE A 103 -3.70 4.25 -9.69
CA PHE A 103 -3.82 5.62 -9.22
C PHE A 103 -4.52 5.64 -7.85
N PHE A 104 -3.74 5.80 -6.79
CA PHE A 104 -4.25 5.89 -5.43
C PHE A 104 -4.46 7.34 -5.05
N THR A 105 -5.60 7.69 -4.48
CA THR A 105 -6.04 9.04 -4.15
C THR A 105 -6.45 9.14 -2.67
N SER A 106 -6.83 10.35 -2.24
CA SER A 106 -7.36 10.60 -0.89
C SER A 106 -6.39 10.27 0.24
N PHE A 107 -5.08 10.36 0.01
CA PHE A 107 -4.09 10.21 1.07
C PHE A 107 -4.16 11.39 2.05
N GLY A 108 -4.39 11.11 3.33
CA GLY A 108 -4.41 12.14 4.39
C GLY A 108 -3.05 12.83 4.58
N ALA A 109 -1.94 12.16 4.25
CA ALA A 109 -0.59 12.72 4.29
C ALA A 109 0.26 12.22 3.12
N ARG A 110 -0.10 12.64 1.89
CA ARG A 110 0.52 12.16 0.63
C ARG A 110 2.05 12.12 0.69
N ASP A 111 2.71 13.20 1.10
CA ASP A 111 4.18 13.25 1.03
C ASP A 111 4.85 12.26 1.99
N ARG A 112 4.26 12.01 3.16
CA ARG A 112 4.76 10.99 4.09
C ARG A 112 4.53 9.59 3.54
N SER A 113 3.33 9.32 3.01
CA SER A 113 3.02 8.03 2.38
C SER A 113 3.92 7.76 1.18
N TYR A 114 4.12 8.75 0.30
CA TYR A 114 5.01 8.66 -0.86
C TYR A 114 6.44 8.35 -0.43
N MET A 115 6.99 9.11 0.53
CA MET A 115 8.35 8.88 1.02
C MET A 115 8.53 7.48 1.62
N MET A 116 7.52 6.96 2.31
CA MET A 116 7.56 5.62 2.87
C MET A 116 7.55 4.55 1.77
N ILE A 117 6.63 4.65 0.80
CA ILE A 117 6.56 3.73 -0.35
C ILE A 117 7.86 3.77 -1.14
N PHE A 118 8.38 4.97 -1.41
CA PHE A 118 9.63 5.16 -2.13
C PHE A 118 10.82 4.53 -1.42
N ARG A 119 10.93 4.70 -0.09
CA ARG A 119 12.00 4.06 0.71
C ARG A 119 11.94 2.54 0.64
N LEU A 120 10.77 1.95 0.81
CA LEU A 120 10.62 0.49 0.72
C LEU A 120 10.94 -0.02 -0.68
N TRP A 121 10.50 0.71 -1.71
CA TRP A 121 10.81 0.38 -3.09
C TRP A 121 12.32 0.40 -3.36
N GLN A 122 13.02 1.46 -2.94
CA GLN A 122 14.47 1.54 -3.09
C GLN A 122 15.20 0.43 -2.32
N ASN A 123 14.77 0.11 -1.10
CA ASN A 123 15.35 -0.97 -0.31
C ASN A 123 15.20 -2.33 -1.03
N ALA A 124 14.00 -2.64 -1.53
CA ALA A 124 13.74 -3.86 -2.29
C ALA A 124 14.60 -3.96 -3.58
N LEU A 125 14.91 -2.82 -4.21
CA LEU A 125 15.82 -2.78 -5.36
C LEU A 125 17.30 -2.92 -4.96
N MET A 126 17.71 -2.41 -3.79
CA MET A 126 19.09 -2.51 -3.31
C MET A 126 19.45 -3.93 -2.85
N ASP A 127 18.53 -4.66 -2.24
CA ASP A 127 18.74 -6.08 -1.90
C ASP A 127 19.05 -6.93 -3.15
N LYS A 128 18.51 -6.54 -4.32
CA LYS A 128 18.87 -7.13 -5.61
C LYS A 128 20.33 -6.86 -5.99
N VAL A 129 20.84 -5.65 -5.73
CA VAL A 129 22.21 -5.24 -6.06
C VAL A 129 23.22 -6.04 -5.25
N SER A 130 22.97 -6.20 -3.94
CA SER A 130 23.83 -6.98 -3.05
C SER A 130 23.92 -8.45 -3.45
N LEU A 131 22.80 -9.06 -3.88
CA LEU A 131 22.80 -10.44 -4.36
C LEU A 131 23.43 -10.61 -5.75
N SER A 132 23.30 -9.59 -6.63
CA SER A 132 23.88 -9.63 -7.98
C SER A 132 25.40 -9.33 -8.03
N CYS A 133 25.97 -8.74 -6.97
CA CYS A 133 27.40 -8.47 -6.88
C CYS A 133 28.20 -9.62 -6.23
N CYS A 134 27.51 -10.66 -5.74
CA CYS A 134 28.12 -11.86 -5.17
C CYS A 134 28.26 -13.04 -6.17
N TYR A 135 28.13 -12.79 -7.48
CA TYR A 135 28.36 -13.77 -8.54
C TYR A 135 29.36 -13.26 -9.58
#